data_AF-A0A3M1GY70-F1
#
_entry.id   AF-A0A3M1GY70-F1
#
_cell.length_a   1.000
_cell.length_b   1.000
_cell.length_c   1.000
_cell.angle_alpha   90.00
_cell.angle_beta   90.00
_cell.angle_gamma   90.00
#
_symmetry.space_group_name_H-M   'P 1'
#
loop_
_entity.id
_entity.type
_entity.pdbx_description
1 polymer ?
#
loop_
_entity_poly.entity_id
_entity_poly.type
_entity_poly.pdbx_seq_one_letter_code
_entity_poly.pdbx_strand_id
1 'polypeptide(L)'
;MSEADPATDAATSVHCTRCGAESAPALERAPFPTELGERVLRHTCRDCWQAWRAMAIKIINEYRLSLVDPAHQDALMEQLAIFLKLPGTDAEATNVEVGTPPAP
;
A
#
# COMPACT_ATOMS: atom_id res chain seq x y z
N MET A 1 41.23 4.51 3.51
CA MET A 1 40.03 4.87 4.27
C MET A 1 39.15 5.59 3.28
N SER A 2 38.32 4.86 2.55
CA SER A 2 37.50 5.42 1.47
C SER A 2 36.28 6.08 2.08
N GLU A 3 36.12 7.36 1.77
CA GLU A 3 35.04 8.23 2.18
C GLU A 3 33.66 7.58 2.03
N ALA A 4 32.83 7.73 3.05
CA ALA A 4 31.40 7.57 2.92
C ALA A 4 30.87 8.79 2.16
N ASP A 5 30.50 8.60 0.89
CA ASP A 5 29.77 9.59 0.09
C ASP A 5 28.45 10.01 0.78
N PRO A 6 28.25 11.28 1.16
CA PRO A 6 27.02 11.70 1.84
C PRO A 6 25.89 12.15 0.91
N ALA A 7 25.88 11.82 -0.40
CA ALA A 7 24.98 12.51 -1.34
C ALA A 7 24.48 11.70 -2.55
N THR A 8 23.67 10.65 -2.37
CA THR A 8 22.84 10.11 -3.47
C THR A 8 21.42 9.68 -3.08
N ASP A 9 20.94 9.93 -1.87
CA ASP A 9 19.52 9.74 -1.57
C ASP A 9 18.97 11.09 -1.06
N ALA A 10 18.25 11.80 -1.93
CA ALA A 10 17.37 12.89 -1.52
C ALA A 10 16.17 12.31 -0.74
N ALA A 11 16.51 11.59 0.33
CA ALA A 11 15.65 10.77 1.15
C ALA A 11 14.69 11.69 1.88
N THR A 12 13.55 11.97 1.25
CA THR A 12 12.38 12.40 2.00
C THR A 12 12.11 11.29 3.00
N SER A 13 12.36 11.55 4.29
CA SER A 13 12.04 10.61 5.35
C SER A 13 10.55 10.67 5.65
N VAL A 14 9.95 9.52 5.93
CA VAL A 14 8.53 9.43 6.30
C VAL A 14 8.38 8.76 7.65
N HIS A 15 7.40 9.24 8.42
CA HIS A 15 6.91 8.53 9.60
C HIS A 15 6.00 7.38 9.14
N CYS A 16 6.47 6.14 9.33
CA CYS A 16 5.74 4.98 8.85
C CYS A 16 4.75 4.47 9.91
N THR A 17 3.45 4.52 9.60
CA THR A 17 2.39 4.08 10.52
C THR A 17 2.37 2.56 10.73
N ARG A 18 2.85 1.78 9.75
CA ARG A 18 2.91 0.32 9.83
C ARG A 18 3.97 -0.18 10.81
N CYS A 19 5.22 0.21 10.60
CA CYS A 19 6.36 -0.26 11.41
C CYS A 19 6.69 0.65 12.60
N GLY A 20 6.10 1.85 12.67
CA GLY A 20 6.32 2.82 13.74
C GLY A 20 7.65 3.58 13.66
N ALA A 21 8.39 3.46 12.55
CA ALA A 21 9.63 4.19 12.37
C ALA A 21 9.35 5.69 12.21
N GLU A 22 10.04 6.52 13.02
CA GLU A 22 9.88 7.98 12.97
C GLU A 22 10.54 8.62 11.75
N SER A 23 11.62 8.01 11.25
CA SER A 23 12.32 8.44 10.04
C SER A 23 12.78 7.21 9.26
N ALA A 24 12.14 6.95 8.13
CA ALA A 24 12.48 5.88 7.21
C ALA A 24 12.44 6.38 5.75
N PRO A 25 13.14 5.73 4.81
CA PRO A 25 13.12 6.14 3.40
C PRO A 25 11.69 6.12 2.86
N ALA A 26 11.19 7.27 2.37
CA ALA A 26 9.87 7.36 1.76
C ALA A 26 9.85 6.71 0.36
N LEU A 27 8.65 6.61 -0.20
CA LEU A 27 8.48 6.30 -1.62
C LEU A 27 8.80 7.54 -2.45
N GLU A 28 9.33 7.34 -3.67
CA GLU A 28 9.64 8.44 -4.59
C GLU A 28 8.39 9.09 -5.17
N ARG A 29 7.30 8.32 -5.30
CA ARG A 29 6.02 8.77 -5.86
C ARG A 29 4.86 7.93 -5.34
N ALA A 30 3.66 8.51 -5.40
CA ALA A 30 2.43 7.77 -5.10
C ALA A 30 2.28 6.59 -6.07
N PRO A 31 1.89 5.40 -5.58
CA PRO A 31 1.73 4.21 -6.41
C PRO A 31 0.50 4.28 -7.33
N PHE A 32 -0.51 5.05 -6.94
CA PHE A 32 -1.76 5.25 -7.68
C PHE A 32 -2.15 6.73 -7.64
N PRO A 33 -2.80 7.26 -8.68
CA PRO A 33 -3.31 8.64 -8.72
C PRO A 33 -4.65 8.76 -7.97
N THR A 34 -4.69 8.27 -6.73
CA THR A 34 -5.87 8.30 -5.87
C THR A 34 -5.50 8.86 -4.49
N GLU A 35 -6.48 9.29 -3.72
CA GLU A 35 -6.26 9.77 -2.35
C GLU A 35 -5.61 8.69 -1.46
N LEU A 36 -5.94 7.42 -1.68
CA LEU A 36 -5.28 6.30 -1.01
C LEU A 36 -3.79 6.23 -1.39
N GLY A 37 -3.46 6.40 -2.68
CA GLY A 37 -2.07 6.42 -3.16
C GLY A 37 -1.26 7.56 -2.53
N GLU A 38 -1.85 8.73 -2.35
CA GLU A 38 -1.20 9.83 -1.62
C GLU A 38 -1.02 9.52 -0.14
N ARG A 39 -1.99 8.87 0.51
CA ARG A 39 -1.88 8.42 1.91
C ARG A 39 -0.75 7.41 2.09
N VAL A 40 -0.60 6.47 1.14
CA VAL A 40 0.55 5.56 1.13
C VAL A 40 1.85 6.34 1.08
N LEU A 41 1.98 7.30 0.16
CA LEU A 41 3.17 8.13 0.04
C LEU A 41 3.51 8.88 1.35
N ARG A 42 2.49 9.42 2.04
CA ARG A 42 2.65 10.21 3.27
C ARG A 42 2.89 9.40 4.55
N HIS A 43 2.48 8.14 4.59
CA HIS A 43 2.47 7.34 5.84
C HIS A 43 3.19 6.00 5.74
N THR A 44 3.75 5.65 4.58
CA THR A 44 4.40 4.36 4.34
C THR A 44 5.83 4.55 3.88
N CYS A 45 6.77 3.82 4.50
CA CYS A 45 8.15 3.77 4.02
C CYS A 45 8.34 2.75 2.90
N ARG A 46 9.46 2.87 2.17
CA ARG A 46 9.83 2.00 1.06
C ARG A 46 9.81 0.51 1.43
N ASP A 47 10.31 0.16 2.61
CA ASP A 47 10.41 -1.25 3.03
C ASP A 47 9.03 -1.86 3.31
N CYS A 48 8.16 -1.11 4.00
CA CYS A 48 6.78 -1.52 4.26
C CYS A 48 5.98 -1.65 2.96
N TRP A 49 6.25 -0.78 1.98
CA TRP A 49 5.66 -0.88 0.65
C TRP A 49 6.09 -2.15 -0.08
N GLN A 50 7.38 -2.52 -0.03
CA GLN A 50 7.84 -3.78 -0.62
C GLN A 50 7.19 -5.00 0.05
N ALA A 51 7.05 -4.97 1.38
CA ALA A 51 6.34 -6.00 2.12
C ALA A 51 4.87 -6.11 1.70
N TRP A 52 4.21 -4.97 1.43
CA TRP A 52 2.85 -4.96 0.90
C TRP A 52 2.77 -5.59 -0.49
N ARG A 53 3.69 -5.27 -1.40
CA ARG A 53 3.69 -5.87 -2.75
C ARG A 53 3.77 -7.40 -2.71
N ALA A 54 4.61 -7.95 -1.83
CA ALA A 54 4.69 -9.39 -1.62
C ALA A 54 3.40 -9.98 -0.99
N MET A 55 2.76 -9.25 -0.07
CA MET A 55 1.46 -9.63 0.48
C MET A 55 0.35 -9.60 -0.58
N ALA A 56 0.27 -8.54 -1.38
CA ALA A 56 -0.71 -8.36 -2.44
C ALA A 56 -0.68 -9.51 -3.44
N ILE A 57 0.50 -9.94 -3.88
CA ILE A 57 0.66 -11.10 -4.77
C ILE A 57 0.06 -12.37 -4.13
N LYS A 58 0.31 -12.60 -2.84
CA LYS A 58 -0.26 -13.76 -2.13
C LYS A 58 -1.79 -13.68 -2.05
N ILE A 59 -2.33 -12.51 -1.71
CA ILE A 59 -3.78 -12.27 -1.65
C ILE A 59 -4.41 -12.52 -3.03
N ILE A 60 -3.84 -11.95 -4.09
CA ILE A 60 -4.34 -12.11 -5.45
C ILE A 60 -4.38 -13.60 -5.85
N ASN A 61 -3.32 -14.35 -5.55
CA ASN A 61 -3.24 -15.76 -5.92
C ASN A 61 -4.18 -16.65 -5.08
N GLU A 62 -4.26 -16.40 -3.77
CA GLU A 62 -5.08 -17.21 -2.85
C GLU A 62 -6.57 -17.00 -3.10
N TYR A 63 -7.00 -15.74 -3.23
CA TYR A 63 -8.40 -15.38 -3.46
C TYR A 63 -8.78 -15.32 -4.94
N ARG A 64 -7.83 -15.64 -5.85
CA ARG A 64 -8.01 -15.56 -7.31
C ARG A 64 -8.56 -14.21 -7.78
N LEU A 65 -8.07 -13.12 -7.16
CA LEU A 65 -8.54 -11.78 -7.46
C LEU A 65 -8.17 -11.39 -8.90
N SER A 66 -9.10 -10.72 -9.56
CA SER A 66 -8.88 -10.18 -10.90
C SER A 66 -8.58 -8.69 -10.82
N LEU A 67 -7.39 -8.27 -11.23
CA LEU A 67 -7.01 -6.85 -11.24
C LEU A 67 -7.74 -6.01 -12.32
N VAL A 68 -8.55 -6.65 -13.17
CA VAL A 68 -9.43 -5.93 -14.10
C VAL A 68 -10.82 -5.69 -13.52
N ASP A 69 -11.20 -6.42 -12.48
CA ASP A 69 -12.49 -6.27 -11.81
C ASP A 69 -12.39 -5.18 -10.73
N PRO A 70 -13.18 -4.09 -10.83
CA PRO A 70 -13.18 -3.03 -9.83
C PRO A 70 -13.47 -3.53 -8.41
N ALA A 71 -14.35 -4.50 -8.24
CA ALA A 71 -14.71 -5.03 -6.91
C ALA A 71 -13.51 -5.73 -6.25
N HIS A 72 -12.73 -6.47 -7.03
CA HIS A 72 -11.50 -7.11 -6.55
C HIS A 72 -10.38 -6.10 -6.30
N GLN A 73 -10.31 -5.02 -7.08
CA GLN A 73 -9.39 -3.92 -6.81
C GLN A 73 -9.74 -3.25 -5.48
N ASP A 74 -11.02 -2.95 -5.23
CA ASP A 74 -11.48 -2.34 -3.99
C ASP A 74 -11.16 -3.22 -2.78
N ALA A 75 -11.43 -4.53 -2.86
CA ALA A 75 -11.05 -5.48 -1.81
C ALA A 75 -9.53 -5.49 -1.57
N LEU A 76 -8.71 -5.43 -2.63
CA LEU A 76 -7.25 -5.36 -2.49
C LEU A 76 -6.79 -4.04 -1.86
N MET A 77 -7.45 -2.92 -2.16
CA MET A 77 -7.15 -1.60 -1.60
C MET A 77 -7.58 -1.49 -0.13
N GLU A 78 -8.66 -2.16 0.28
CA GLU A 78 -9.03 -2.28 1.69
C GLU A 78 -7.96 -3.06 2.46
N GLN A 79 -7.53 -4.21 1.94
CA GLN A 79 -6.44 -4.99 2.53
C GLN A 79 -5.13 -4.20 2.59
N LEU A 80 -4.86 -3.35 1.59
CA LEU A 80 -3.71 -2.44 1.58
C LEU A 80 -3.75 -1.49 2.78
N ALA A 81 -4.88 -0.83 2.97
CA ALA A 81 -5.02 0.18 4.01
C ALA A 81 -4.95 -0.44 5.42
N ILE A 82 -5.53 -1.63 5.60
CA ILE A 82 -5.40 -2.43 6.82
C ILE A 82 -3.94 -2.84 7.05
N PHE A 83 -3.28 -3.39 6.04
CA PHE A 83 -1.90 -3.87 6.13
C PHE A 83 -0.92 -2.72 6.44
N LEU A 84 -1.10 -1.56 5.83
CA LEU A 84 -0.25 -0.39 6.03
C LEU A 84 -0.69 0.47 7.23
N LYS A 85 -1.79 0.14 7.92
CA LYS A 85 -2.35 0.90 9.05
C LYS A 85 -2.53 2.39 8.68
N LEU A 86 -3.13 2.65 7.53
CA LEU A 86 -3.33 4.02 7.06
C LEU A 86 -4.47 4.70 7.81
N PRO A 87 -4.33 5.99 8.18
CA PRO A 87 -5.42 6.75 8.79
C PRO A 87 -6.51 7.10 7.78
N GLY A 88 -7.75 7.22 8.26
CA GLY A 88 -8.91 7.64 7.46
C GLY A 88 -9.51 6.53 6.59
N THR A 89 -9.38 5.26 6.97
CA THR A 89 -10.19 4.17 6.41
C THR A 89 -11.60 4.21 7.00
N ASP A 90 -12.26 5.36 6.88
CA ASP A 90 -13.69 5.44 7.02
C ASP A 90 -14.22 5.15 5.62
N ALA A 91 -14.94 4.04 5.52
CA ALA A 91 -15.42 3.49 4.28
C ALA A 91 -16.22 4.51 3.46
N GLU A 92 -15.61 5.04 2.41
CA GLU A 92 -16.33 5.43 1.20
C GLU A 92 -15.81 4.56 0.04
N ALA A 93 -15.78 3.25 0.29
CA ALA A 93 -15.94 2.28 -0.77
C ALA A 93 -17.32 2.54 -1.37
N THR A 94 -17.35 3.19 -2.54
CA THR A 94 -18.58 3.44 -3.27
C THR A 94 -19.25 2.09 -3.51
N ASN A 95 -20.46 1.91 -2.97
CA ASN A 95 -21.30 0.72 -3.04
C ASN A 95 -20.98 -0.22 -4.21
N VAL A 96 -20.36 -1.36 -3.91
CA VAL A 96 -20.42 -2.54 -4.77
C VAL A 96 -21.00 -3.66 -3.94
N GLU A 97 -22.25 -4.01 -4.23
CA GLU A 97 -22.91 -5.18 -3.68
C GLU A 97 -22.01 -6.40 -3.92
N VAL A 98 -21.60 -7.04 -2.83
CA VAL A 98 -20.77 -8.24 -2.82
C VAL A 98 -21.53 -9.35 -3.56
N GLY A 99 -21.19 -9.52 -4.84
CA GLY A 99 -21.66 -10.63 -5.66
C GLY A 99 -21.09 -11.93 -5.12
N THR A 100 -21.95 -12.68 -4.45
CA THR A 100 -21.76 -14.06 -3.96
C THR A 100 -20.91 -14.91 -4.92
N PRO A 101 -19.89 -15.65 -4.43
CA PRO A 101 -19.11 -16.55 -5.27
C PRO A 101 -19.99 -17.69 -5.82
N PRO A 102 -19.90 -18.07 -7.11
CA PRO A 102 -20.50 -19.30 -7.56
C PRO A 102 -19.74 -20.48 -6.94
N ALA A 103 -20.48 -21.33 -6.23
CA ALA A 103 -20.00 -22.60 -5.68
C ALA A 103 -19.67 -23.59 -6.84
N PRO A 104 -18.91 -24.67 -6.55
CA PRO A 104 -18.03 -25.37 -7.51
C PRO A 104 -18.73 -26.08 -8.67
#